data_AF-A0A6S6YXS3-F1
#
_entry.id   AF-A0A6S6YXS3-F1
#
_cell.length_a   1.000
_cell.length_b   1.000
_cell.length_c   1.000
_cell.angle_alpha   90.00
_cell.angle_beta   90.00
_cell.angle_gamma   90.00
#
_symmetry.space_group_name_H-M   'P 1'
#
loop_
_entity.id
_entity.type
_entity.pdbx_description
1 polymer ?
#
loop_
_entity_poly.entity_id
_entity_poly.type
_entity_poly.pdbx_seq_one_letter_code
_entity_poly.pdbx_strand_id
1 'polypeptide(L)'
;MLGNLTSADPARIRALVNAFIDANDQDLQQLRALYANRDRAALHLLAHRIKGAAQMTGDHQLSARCTELGRICDDPNEGEQALDACIQRIEMAINEFGESCLQISREVQLD
;
A
#
# COMPACT_ATOMS: atom_id res chain seq x y z
N MET A 1 10.18 10.08 1.93
CA MET A 1 10.61 9.96 0.52
C MET A 1 11.85 9.10 0.45
N LEU A 2 11.71 7.90 -0.11
CA LEU A 2 12.82 6.95 -0.34
C LEU A 2 14.01 7.59 -1.08
N GLY A 3 13.80 8.68 -1.83
CA GLY A 3 14.85 9.48 -2.47
C GLY A 3 15.86 10.17 -1.53
N ASN A 4 15.61 10.22 -0.22
CA ASN A 4 16.58 10.73 0.77
C ASN A 4 17.46 9.64 1.40
N LEU A 5 17.31 8.39 0.97
CA LEU A 5 18.19 7.29 1.37
C LEU A 5 19.52 7.29 0.60
N THR A 6 19.81 8.31 -0.21
CA THR A 6 21.03 8.45 -1.02
C THR A 6 22.34 8.57 -0.22
N SER A 7 22.26 8.66 1.11
CA SER A 7 23.41 8.53 2.03
C SER A 7 23.50 7.16 2.72
N ALA A 8 22.54 6.27 2.48
CA ALA A 8 22.51 4.91 3.00
C ALA A 8 23.19 3.94 2.02
N ASP A 9 23.82 2.91 2.59
CA ASP A 9 24.40 1.77 1.86
C ASP A 9 23.40 1.20 0.83
N PRO A 10 23.75 1.10 -0.46
CA PRO A 10 22.91 0.51 -1.51
C PRO A 10 22.34 -0.87 -1.12
N ALA A 11 23.08 -1.67 -0.36
CA ALA A 11 22.58 -2.96 0.14
C ALA A 11 21.39 -2.82 1.10
N ARG A 12 21.39 -1.79 1.94
CA ARG A 12 20.27 -1.50 2.85
C ARG A 12 19.06 -0.96 2.10
N ILE A 13 19.27 -0.13 1.08
CA ILE A 13 18.18 0.35 0.23
C ILE A 13 17.51 -0.83 -0.46
N ARG A 14 18.28 -1.75 -1.06
CA ARG A 14 17.74 -2.96 -1.69
C ARG A 14 16.96 -3.83 -0.72
N ALA A 15 17.51 -4.10 0.46
CA ALA A 15 16.82 -4.92 1.46
C ALA A 15 15.48 -4.29 1.88
N LEU A 16 15.45 -2.97 2.05
CA LEU A 16 14.24 -2.23 2.40
C LEU A 16 13.21 -2.26 1.26
N VAL A 17 13.64 -2.03 0.02
CA VAL A 17 12.77 -2.06 -1.17
C VAL A 17 12.18 -3.45 -1.39
N ASN A 18 12.98 -4.51 -1.25
CA ASN A 18 12.48 -5.88 -1.36
C ASN A 18 11.45 -6.20 -0.25
N ALA A 19 11.70 -5.75 0.98
CA ALA A 19 10.71 -5.90 2.07
C ALA A 19 9.40 -5.16 1.76
N PHE A 20 9.45 -4.00 1.10
CA PHE A 20 8.24 -3.31 0.65
C PHE A 20 7.52 -4.05 -0.47
N ILE A 21 8.24 -4.64 -1.43
CA ILE A 21 7.63 -5.47 -2.49
C ILE A 21 6.92 -6.69 -1.89
N ASP A 22 7.60 -7.41 -0.99
CA ASP A 22 7.02 -8.58 -0.30
C ASP A 22 5.78 -8.20 0.51
N ALA A 23 5.84 -7.07 1.23
CA ALA A 23 4.71 -6.55 2.00
C ALA A 23 3.54 -6.15 1.07
N ASN A 24 3.83 -5.52 -0.07
CA ASN A 24 2.83 -5.07 -1.03
C ASN A 24 2.04 -6.24 -1.64
N ASP A 25 2.71 -7.34 -1.99
CA ASP A 25 2.06 -8.55 -2.49
C ASP A 25 1.15 -9.19 -1.42
N GLN A 26 1.61 -9.23 -0.17
CA GLN A 26 0.82 -9.72 0.96
C GLN A 26 -0.39 -8.81 1.24
N ASP A 27 -0.20 -7.49 1.18
CA ASP A 27 -1.25 -6.49 1.35
C ASP A 27 -2.34 -6.66 0.29
N LEU A 28 -1.97 -6.88 -0.98
CA LEU A 28 -2.92 -7.08 -2.07
C LEU A 28 -3.72 -8.39 -1.91
N GLN A 29 -3.04 -9.48 -1.54
CA GLN A 29 -3.70 -10.77 -1.29
C GLN A 29 -4.67 -10.67 -0.11
N GLN A 30 -4.25 -10.02 0.98
CA GLN A 30 -5.06 -9.84 2.17
C GLN A 30 -6.27 -8.93 1.89
N LEU A 31 -6.08 -7.83 1.14
CA LEU A 31 -7.16 -6.92 0.75
C LEU A 31 -8.27 -7.68 0.00
N ARG A 32 -7.89 -8.47 -1.01
CA ARG A 32 -8.82 -9.28 -1.81
C ARG A 32 -9.58 -10.29 -0.96
N ALA A 33 -8.89 -10.99 -0.07
CA ALA A 33 -9.50 -11.98 0.81
C ALA A 33 -10.51 -11.34 1.78
N LEU A 34 -10.13 -10.22 2.42
CA LEU A 34 -11.00 -9.52 3.36
C LEU A 34 -12.22 -8.90 2.68
N TYR A 35 -12.03 -8.34 1.48
CA TYR A 35 -13.13 -7.83 0.66
C TYR A 35 -14.10 -8.94 0.24
N ALA A 36 -13.60 -10.08 -0.23
CA ALA A 36 -14.43 -11.24 -0.55
C ALA A 36 -15.25 -11.74 0.66
N ASN A 37 -14.67 -11.65 1.86
CA ASN A 37 -15.33 -12.01 3.12
C ASN A 37 -16.24 -10.90 3.69
N ARG A 38 -16.29 -9.72 3.05
CA ARG A 38 -17.01 -8.52 3.53
C ARG A 38 -16.61 -8.10 4.94
N ASP A 39 -15.36 -8.35 5.33
CA ASP A 39 -14.86 -8.02 6.67
C ASP A 39 -14.37 -6.57 6.72
N ARG A 40 -15.32 -5.64 6.87
CA ARG A 40 -15.03 -4.20 6.94
C ARG A 40 -14.09 -3.83 8.09
N ALA A 41 -14.20 -4.49 9.23
CA ALA A 41 -13.34 -4.23 10.39
C ALA A 41 -11.89 -4.62 10.08
N ALA A 42 -11.67 -5.80 9.50
CA ALA A 42 -10.34 -6.22 9.09
C ALA A 42 -9.79 -5.36 7.92
N LEU A 43 -10.64 -4.94 6.98
CA LEU A 43 -10.25 -4.00 5.91
C LEU A 43 -9.78 -2.66 6.47
N HIS A 44 -10.45 -2.12 7.49
CA HIS A 44 -10.00 -0.90 8.18
C HIS A 44 -8.60 -1.09 8.77
N LEU A 45 -8.38 -2.18 9.50
CA LEU A 45 -7.08 -2.47 10.13
C LEU A 45 -5.97 -2.64 9.09
N LEU A 46 -6.27 -3.33 7.98
CA LEU A 46 -5.35 -3.46 6.86
C LEU A 46 -5.01 -2.09 6.26
N ALA A 47 -6.02 -1.25 6.01
CA ALA A 47 -5.83 0.09 5.48
C ALA A 47 -4.93 0.94 6.40
N HIS A 48 -5.11 0.83 7.72
CA HIS A 48 -4.26 1.53 8.68
C HIS A 48 -2.79 1.07 8.61
N ARG A 49 -2.54 -0.23 8.47
CA ARG A 49 -1.20 -0.79 8.30
C ARG A 49 -0.53 -0.27 7.02
N ILE A 50 -1.21 -0.39 5.88
CA ILE A 50 -0.69 0.03 4.56
C ILE A 50 -0.42 1.53 4.56
N LYS A 51 -1.32 2.33 5.16
CA LYS A 51 -1.12 3.77 5.33
C LYS A 51 0.19 4.09 6.04
N GLY A 52 0.53 3.36 7.10
CA GLY A 52 1.79 3.55 7.83
C GLY A 52 3.00 3.34 6.92
N ALA A 53 3.02 2.25 6.16
CA ALA A 53 4.08 1.98 5.19
C ALA A 53 4.18 3.08 4.10
N ALA A 54 3.04 3.47 3.53
CA ALA A 54 2.96 4.54 2.52
C ALA A 54 3.49 5.88 3.05
N GLN A 55 3.17 6.24 4.29
CA GLN A 55 3.68 7.47 4.92
C GLN A 55 5.19 7.41 5.14
N MET A 56 5.74 6.26 5.55
CA MET A 56 7.18 6.08 5.72
C MET A 56 7.94 6.21 4.40
N THR A 57 7.37 5.71 3.30
CA THR A 57 7.99 5.78 1.96
C THR A 57 7.76 7.13 1.29
N GLY A 58 6.73 7.86 1.71
CA GLY A 58 6.32 9.16 1.16
C GLY A 58 5.31 9.05 0.02
N ASP A 59 4.62 7.92 -0.09
CA ASP A 59 3.53 7.74 -1.05
C ASP A 59 2.23 8.37 -0.52
N HIS A 60 2.00 9.61 -0.94
CA HIS A 60 0.81 10.35 -0.54
C HIS A 60 -0.48 9.81 -1.17
N GLN A 61 -0.40 9.21 -2.35
CA GLN A 61 -1.56 8.67 -3.05
C GLN A 61 -2.09 7.44 -2.31
N LEU A 62 -1.23 6.45 -2.05
CA LEU A 62 -1.60 5.23 -1.33
C LEU A 62 -2.07 5.54 0.10
N SER A 63 -1.41 6.48 0.79
CA SER A 63 -1.85 6.95 2.12
C SER A 63 -3.25 7.57 2.09
N ALA A 64 -3.57 8.37 1.06
CA ALA A 64 -4.88 8.99 0.92
C ALA A 64 -5.97 7.94 0.65
N ARG A 65 -5.69 6.96 -0.23
CA ARG A 65 -6.62 5.87 -0.53
C ARG A 65 -6.90 4.99 0.69
N CYS A 66 -5.87 4.66 1.47
CA CYS A 66 -6.06 3.91 2.71
C CYS A 66 -6.89 4.68 3.75
N THR A 67 -6.73 6.01 3.82
CA THR A 67 -7.57 6.85 4.69
C THR A 67 -9.04 6.81 4.26
N GLU A 68 -9.29 6.81 2.94
CA GLU A 68 -10.64 6.72 2.38
C GLU A 68 -11.30 5.37 2.68
N LEU A 69 -10.58 4.26 2.51
CA LEU A 69 -11.10 2.92 2.85
C LEU A 69 -11.44 2.80 4.33
N GLY A 70 -10.57 3.31 5.21
CA GLY A 70 -10.85 3.34 6.65
C GLY A 70 -12.16 4.06 6.96
N ARG A 71 -12.38 5.24 6.35
CA ARG A 71 -13.62 6.00 6.51
C ARG A 71 -14.86 5.23 6.03
N ILE A 72 -14.76 4.58 4.85
CA ILE A 72 -15.87 3.79 4.28
C ILE A 72 -16.18 2.56 5.14
N CYS A 73 -15.16 1.93 5.72
CA CYS A 73 -15.35 0.79 6.61
C CYS A 73 -15.98 1.19 7.96
N ASP A 74 -15.67 2.38 8.46
CA ASP A 74 -16.18 2.90 9.74
C ASP A 74 -17.58 3.50 9.65
N ASP A 75 -17.99 3.98 8.46
CA ASP A 75 -19.30 4.60 8.26
C ASP A 75 -20.34 3.55 7.86
N PRO A 76 -21.33 3.24 8.72
CA PRO A 76 -22.37 2.27 8.42
C PRO A 76 -23.32 2.74 7.31
N ASN A 77 -23.32 4.02 6.94
CA ASN A 77 -24.15 4.55 5.86
C ASN A 77 -23.51 4.37 4.48
N GLU A 78 -22.21 4.07 4.42
CA GLU A 78 -21.52 3.82 3.16
C GLU A 78 -21.89 2.44 2.62
N GLY A 79 -22.51 2.44 1.43
CA GLY A 79 -22.98 1.24 0.78
C GLY A 79 -21.87 0.43 0.10
N GLU A 80 -22.20 -0.80 -0.29
CA GLU A 80 -21.26 -1.70 -0.97
C GLU A 80 -20.67 -1.08 -2.24
N GLN A 81 -21.44 -0.30 -3.02
CA GLN A 81 -20.93 0.37 -4.22
C GLN A 81 -19.77 1.34 -3.94
N ALA A 82 -19.81 2.05 -2.82
CA ALA A 82 -18.74 2.95 -2.40
C ALA A 82 -17.49 2.15 -2.00
N LEU A 83 -17.69 1.03 -1.29
CA LEU A 83 -16.63 0.10 -0.93
C LEU A 83 -15.98 -0.53 -2.16
N ASP A 84 -16.76 -1.04 -3.12
CA ASP A 84 -16.28 -1.65 -4.36
C ASP A 84 -15.37 -0.68 -5.14
N ALA A 85 -15.84 0.56 -5.34
CA ALA A 85 -15.08 1.59 -6.01
C ALA A 85 -13.80 1.95 -5.25
N CYS A 86 -13.84 1.94 -3.90
CA CYS A 86 -12.68 2.22 -3.07
C CYS A 86 -11.63 1.10 -3.14
N ILE A 87 -12.08 -0.16 -3.10
CA ILE A 87 -11.20 -1.34 -3.21
C ILE A 87 -10.47 -1.32 -4.55
N GLN A 88 -11.16 -1.09 -5.68
CA GLN A 88 -10.52 -0.97 -6.99
C GLN A 88 -9.43 0.10 -7.03
N ARG A 89 -9.67 1.25 -6.38
CA ARG A 89 -8.71 2.36 -6.33
C ARG A 89 -7.52 2.07 -5.42
N ILE A 90 -7.70 1.30 -4.35
CA ILE A 90 -6.60 0.84 -3.51
C ILE A 90 -5.77 -0.21 -4.24
N GLU A 91 -6.40 -1.20 -4.89
CA GLU A 91 -5.67 -2.21 -5.64
C GLU A 91 -4.78 -1.57 -6.71
N MET A 92 -5.28 -0.56 -7.42
CA MET A 92 -4.49 0.21 -8.38
C MET A 92 -3.31 0.91 -7.71
N ALA A 93 -3.54 1.60 -6.59
CA ALA A 93 -2.48 2.32 -5.87
C ALA A 93 -1.41 1.38 -5.28
N ILE A 94 -1.81 0.20 -4.77
CA ILE A 94 -0.89 -0.84 -4.29
C ILE A 94 -0.03 -1.38 -5.44
N ASN A 95 -0.62 -1.65 -6.60
CA ASN A 95 0.15 -2.09 -7.77
C ASN A 95 1.13 -1.02 -8.25
N GLU A 96 0.70 0.24 -8.37
CA GLU A 96 1.55 1.37 -8.76
C GLU A 96 2.72 1.57 -7.79
N PHE A 97 2.46 1.44 -6.48
CA PHE A 97 3.51 1.51 -5.46
C PHE A 97 4.52 0.36 -5.59
N GLY A 98 4.05 -0.86 -5.83
CA GLY A 98 4.89 -2.03 -6.08
C GLY A 98 5.77 -1.86 -7.32
N GLU A 99 5.21 -1.37 -8.43
CA GLU A 99 5.97 -1.08 -9.66
C GLU A 99 7.05 -0.01 -9.44
N SER A 100 6.72 1.05 -8.69
CA SER A 100 7.69 2.09 -8.30
C SER A 100 8.85 1.51 -7.48
N CYS A 101 8.54 0.63 -6.52
CA CYS A 101 9.57 -0.06 -5.74
C CYS A 101 10.46 -0.96 -6.61
N LEU A 102 9.89 -1.72 -7.55
CA LEU A 102 10.64 -2.54 -8.50
C LEU A 102 11.55 -1.69 -9.40
N GLN A 103 11.10 -0.51 -9.80
CA GLN A 103 11.90 0.42 -10.58
C GLN A 103 13.12 0.93 -9.79
N ILE A 104 12.92 1.35 -8.54
CA ILE A 104 14.01 1.78 -7.65
C ILE A 104 15.01 0.64 -7.42
N SER A 105 14.54 -0.59 -7.22
CA SER A 105 15.42 -1.76 -7.03
C SER A 105 16.34 -1.98 -8.24
N ARG A 106 15.81 -1.81 -9.46
CA ARG A 106 16.57 -1.94 -10.72
C ARG A 106 17.59 -0.81 -10.91
N GLU A 107 17.25 0.41 -10.53
CA GLU A 107 18.17 1.55 -10.62
C GLU A 107 19.37 1.38 -9.69
N VAL A 108 19.14 0.92 -8.46
CA VAL A 108 20.19 0.63 -7.46
C VAL A 108 21.03 -0.63 -7.83
N GLN A 109 20.65 -1.39 -8.86
CA GLN A 109 21.46 -2.49 -9.41
C GLN A 109 22.45 -2.03 -10.49
N LEU A 110 22.29 -0.83 -11.04
CA LEU A 110 23.11 -0.30 -12.13
C LEU A 110 24.28 0.59 -11.65
N ASP A 111 24.27 0.97 -10.37
CA ASP A 111 25.34 1.71 -9.66
C ASP A 111 26.27 0.76 -8.86
#